data_AF-G2FKL1-F1
#
_entry.id   AF-G2FKL1-F1
#
_cell.length_a   1.000
_cell.length_b   1.000
_cell.length_c   1.000
_cell.angle_alpha   90.00
_cell.angle_beta   90.00
_cell.angle_gamma   90.00
#
_symmetry.space_group_name_H-M   'P 1'
#
loop_
_entity.id
_entity.type
_entity.pdbx_description
1 polymer ?
#
loop_
_entity_poly.entity_id
_entity_poly.type
_entity_poly.pdbx_seq_one_letter_code
_entity_poly.pdbx_strand_id
1 'polypeptide(L)'
;MSQQRKIPVEEMTRIVELYLSGKMGYTSAYQEAGVSEETFRKWLFRYKTDGPSGFLPKEHNKRYTKETKLSAVLDYLAGKGSKWEICERYGVRDKRVLEHWLKGYNRHKDFRIQTGGSRMTKGRNTTGQETNQLMV
;
A
#
# COMPACT_ATOMS: atom_id res chain seq x y z
N MET A 1 17.90 -16.23 -15.35
CA MET A 1 16.77 -15.30 -15.14
C MET A 1 15.48 -16.06 -15.46
N SER A 2 14.80 -16.61 -14.45
CA SER A 2 13.61 -17.44 -14.66
C SER A 2 12.45 -16.58 -15.17
N GLN A 3 11.95 -16.90 -16.36
CA GLN A 3 10.72 -16.32 -16.91
C GLN A 3 9.57 -16.69 -15.96
N GLN A 4 9.10 -15.74 -15.16
CA GLN A 4 7.87 -15.92 -14.39
C GLN A 4 6.74 -16.08 -15.41
N ARG A 5 6.26 -17.31 -15.62
CA ARG A 5 5.03 -17.57 -16.36
C ARG A 5 3.92 -16.76 -15.69
N LYS A 6 3.39 -15.78 -16.41
CA LYS A 6 2.21 -15.04 -15.96
C LYS A 6 1.05 -16.01 -15.94
N ILE A 7 0.56 -16.34 -14.75
CA ILE A 7 -0.64 -17.16 -14.59
C ILE A 7 -1.79 -16.38 -15.23
N PRO A 8 -2.58 -16.98 -16.12
CA PRO A 8 -3.71 -16.28 -16.73
C PRO A 8 -4.76 -15.96 -15.67
N VAL A 9 -5.44 -14.82 -15.83
CA VAL A 9 -6.46 -14.33 -14.89
C VAL A 9 -7.57 -15.36 -14.67
N GLU A 10 -7.89 -16.14 -15.70
CA GLU A 10 -8.86 -17.22 -15.66
C GLU A 10 -8.44 -18.32 -14.68
N GLU A 11 -7.17 -18.74 -14.71
CA GLU A 11 -6.64 -19.74 -13.77
C GLU A 11 -6.59 -19.20 -12.34
N MET A 12 -6.19 -17.93 -12.15
CA MET A 12 -6.24 -17.29 -10.83
C MET A 12 -7.66 -17.32 -10.24
N THR A 13 -8.65 -16.98 -11.08
CA THR A 13 -10.07 -16.93 -10.70
C THR A 13 -10.57 -18.32 -10.35
N ARG A 14 -10.29 -19.33 -11.20
CA ARG A 14 -10.67 -20.72 -10.99
C ARG A 14 -10.16 -21.26 -9.65
N ILE A 15 -8.88 -21.06 -9.33
CA ILE A 15 -8.28 -21.55 -8.09
C ILE A 15 -8.94 -20.89 -6.86
N VAL A 16 -9.19 -19.57 -6.93
CA VAL A 16 -9.85 -18.84 -5.85
C VAL A 16 -11.30 -19.27 -5.67
N GLU A 17 -12.04 -19.50 -6.75
CA GLU A 17 -13.41 -20.02 -6.71
C GLU A 17 -13.47 -21.44 -6.14
N LEU A 18 -12.53 -22.32 -6.52
CA LEU A 18 -12.43 -23.67 -5.94
C LEU A 18 -12.19 -23.64 -4.43
N TYR A 19 -11.31 -22.73 -3.98
CA TYR A 19 -11.09 -22.50 -2.55
C TYR A 19 -12.36 -21.96 -1.85
N LEU A 20 -13.02 -20.94 -2.42
CA LEU A 20 -14.22 -20.34 -1.83
C LEU A 20 -15.41 -21.32 -1.80
N SER A 21 -15.50 -22.22 -2.80
CA SER A 21 -16.50 -23.28 -2.86
C SER A 21 -16.19 -24.44 -1.89
N GLY A 22 -15.07 -24.41 -1.16
CA GLY A 22 -14.64 -25.48 -0.26
C GLY A 22 -14.15 -26.75 -0.97
N LYS A 23 -14.00 -26.72 -2.30
CA LYS A 23 -13.51 -27.85 -3.10
C LYS A 23 -11.99 -27.99 -3.06
N MET A 24 -11.30 -26.96 -2.61
CA MET A 24 -9.84 -26.92 -2.52
C MET A 24 -9.39 -26.35 -1.18
N GLY A 25 -8.46 -27.04 -0.51
CA GLY A 25 -7.83 -26.56 0.71
C GLY A 25 -6.88 -25.41 0.45
N TYR A 26 -6.66 -24.56 1.47
CA TYR A 26 -5.79 -23.39 1.38
C TYR A 26 -4.36 -23.74 0.93
N THR A 27 -3.79 -24.82 1.47
CA THR A 27 -2.45 -25.30 1.13
C THR A 27 -2.35 -25.80 -0.31
N SER A 28 -3.35 -26.54 -0.77
CA SER A 28 -3.41 -27.01 -2.15
C SER A 28 -3.54 -25.85 -3.13
N ALA A 29 -4.31 -24.82 -2.78
CA ALA A 29 -4.60 -23.70 -3.69
C ALA A 29 -3.36 -22.87 -4.06
N TYR A 30 -2.50 -22.52 -3.09
CA TYR A 30 -1.28 -21.78 -3.42
C TYR A 30 -0.23 -22.64 -4.12
N GLN A 31 -0.19 -23.95 -3.84
CA GLN A 31 0.71 -24.90 -4.51
C GLN A 31 0.31 -25.11 -5.97
N GLU A 32 -0.97 -25.30 -6.25
CA GLU A 32 -1.52 -25.40 -7.61
C GLU A 32 -1.25 -24.13 -8.42
N ALA A 33 -1.44 -22.97 -7.78
CA ALA A 33 -1.11 -21.69 -8.39
C ALA A 33 0.41 -21.49 -8.57
N GLY A 34 1.28 -22.31 -7.97
CA GLY A 34 2.72 -22.11 -8.01
C GLY A 34 3.17 -20.80 -7.35
N VAL A 35 2.42 -20.31 -6.36
CA VAL A 35 2.69 -19.05 -5.67
C VAL A 35 2.92 -19.26 -4.17
N SER A 36 3.63 -18.32 -3.53
CA SER A 36 3.76 -18.31 -2.07
C SER A 36 2.40 -18.10 -1.37
N GLU A 37 2.29 -18.60 -0.15
CA GLU A 37 1.12 -18.41 0.72
C GLU A 37 0.70 -16.93 0.81
N GLU A 38 1.66 -16.02 1.00
CA GLU A 38 1.40 -14.58 1.07
C GLU A 38 0.78 -14.03 -0.24
N THR A 39 1.20 -14.56 -1.39
CA THR A 39 0.67 -14.15 -2.70
C THR A 39 -0.77 -14.63 -2.86
N PHE A 40 -1.05 -15.88 -2.48
CA PHE A 40 -2.40 -16.41 -2.51
C PHE A 40 -3.34 -15.67 -1.56
N ARG A 41 -2.89 -15.32 -0.35
CA ARG A 41 -3.65 -14.45 0.56
C ARG A 41 -4.00 -13.10 -0.07
N LYS A 42 -3.07 -12.49 -0.82
CA LYS A 42 -3.34 -11.26 -1.57
C LYS A 42 -4.34 -11.48 -2.70
N TRP A 43 -4.36 -12.64 -3.35
CA TRP A 43 -5.36 -13.00 -4.36
C TRP A 43 -6.75 -13.05 -3.75
N LEU A 44 -6.92 -13.73 -2.62
CA LEU A 44 -8.19 -13.78 -1.89
C LEU A 44 -8.68 -12.38 -1.50
N PHE A 45 -7.79 -11.54 -0.99
CA PHE A 45 -8.14 -10.16 -0.64
C PHE A 45 -8.60 -9.35 -1.86
N ARG A 46 -7.89 -9.46 -2.99
CA ARG A 46 -8.25 -8.78 -4.24
C ARG A 46 -9.60 -9.26 -4.77
N TYR A 47 -9.82 -10.57 -4.76
CA TYR A 47 -11.07 -11.18 -5.21
C TYR A 47 -12.25 -10.76 -4.32
N LYS A 48 -12.09 -10.74 -2.99
CA LYS A 48 -13.12 -10.23 -2.08
C LYS A 48 -13.44 -8.75 -2.26
N THR A 49 -12.45 -7.94 -2.62
CA THR A 49 -12.61 -6.48 -2.75
C THR A 49 -13.19 -6.07 -4.11
N ASP A 50 -12.75 -6.72 -5.19
CA ASP A 50 -12.90 -6.26 -6.57
C ASP A 50 -13.39 -7.38 -7.49
N GLY A 51 -13.69 -8.57 -6.96
CA GLY A 51 -14.10 -9.73 -7.75
C GLY A 51 -13.01 -10.22 -8.73
N PRO A 52 -13.40 -10.86 -9.84
CA PRO A 52 -12.46 -11.29 -10.88
C PRO A 52 -11.73 -10.11 -11.55
N SER A 53 -12.31 -8.91 -11.57
CA SER A 53 -11.62 -7.69 -12.01
C SER A 53 -10.43 -7.28 -11.14
N GLY A 54 -10.31 -7.84 -9.93
CA GLY A 54 -9.16 -7.65 -9.05
C GLY A 54 -7.85 -8.25 -9.60
N PHE A 55 -7.94 -9.20 -10.54
CA PHE A 55 -6.80 -9.83 -11.20
C PHE A 55 -6.41 -9.15 -12.52
N LEU A 56 -7.30 -8.34 -13.10
CA LEU A 56 -7.02 -7.62 -14.32
C LEU A 56 -5.98 -6.51 -14.09
N PRO A 57 -5.07 -6.28 -15.05
CA PRO A 57 -4.17 -5.13 -15.01
C PRO A 57 -5.03 -3.86 -15.01
N LYS A 58 -4.84 -3.00 -14.01
CA LYS A 58 -5.54 -1.72 -13.93
C LYS A 58 -4.75 -0.67 -14.69
N GLU A 59 -5.41 0.06 -15.59
CA GLU A 59 -4.80 1.18 -16.31
C GLU A 59 -4.35 2.29 -15.36
N HIS A 60 -5.01 2.44 -14.21
CA HIS A 60 -4.63 3.41 -13.19
C HIS A 60 -4.45 2.79 -11.80
N ASN A 61 -3.51 3.34 -11.04
CA ASN A 61 -3.37 3.04 -9.61
C ASN A 61 -4.61 3.50 -8.84
N LYS A 62 -5.04 2.74 -7.82
CA LYS A 62 -6.14 3.13 -6.93
C LYS A 62 -5.77 4.46 -6.26
N ARG A 63 -6.55 5.51 -6.54
CA ARG A 63 -6.31 6.85 -5.98
C ARG A 63 -7.01 6.94 -4.62
N TYR A 64 -6.22 6.96 -3.56
CA TYR A 64 -6.74 7.20 -2.21
C TYR A 64 -6.82 8.71 -1.96
N THR A 65 -7.99 9.19 -1.53
CA THR A 65 -8.17 10.58 -1.11
C THR A 65 -7.39 10.84 0.16
N LYS A 66 -7.10 12.12 0.46
CA LYS A 66 -6.35 12.47 1.67
C LYS A 66 -7.08 12.04 2.93
N GLU A 67 -8.39 12.23 2.96
CA GLU A 67 -9.22 11.89 4.10
C GLU A 67 -9.13 10.40 4.40
N THR A 68 -9.22 9.53 3.38
CA THR A 68 -9.01 8.09 3.56
C THR A 68 -7.62 7.77 4.11
N LYS A 69 -6.57 8.44 3.62
CA LYS A 69 -5.19 8.22 4.11
C LYS A 69 -5.02 8.64 5.57
N LEU A 70 -5.54 9.83 5.91
CA LEU A 70 -5.51 10.39 7.26
C LEU A 70 -6.27 9.49 8.22
N SER A 71 -7.52 9.15 7.89
CA SER A 71 -8.35 8.27 8.71
C SER A 71 -7.66 6.92 8.94
N ALA A 72 -7.10 6.29 7.90
CA ALA A 72 -6.38 5.03 8.05
C ALA A 72 -5.16 5.13 8.98
N VAL A 73 -4.38 6.22 8.88
CA VAL A 73 -3.22 6.43 9.78
C VAL A 73 -3.66 6.72 11.21
N LEU A 74 -4.67 7.56 11.40
CA LEU A 74 -5.20 7.89 12.73
C LEU A 74 -5.80 6.67 13.42
N ASP A 75 -6.53 5.83 12.69
CA ASP A 75 -7.14 4.61 13.22
C ASP A 75 -6.08 3.59 13.66
N TYR A 76 -4.98 3.48 12.89
CA TYR A 76 -3.81 2.69 13.28
C TYR A 76 -3.09 3.26 14.51
N LEU A 77 -2.87 4.58 14.57
CA LEU A 77 -2.23 5.24 15.72
C LEU A 77 -3.09 5.17 16.99
N ALA A 78 -4.41 5.15 16.83
CA ALA A 78 -5.37 4.93 17.91
C ALA A 78 -5.46 3.46 18.36
N GLY A 79 -4.70 2.55 17.73
CA GLY A 79 -4.66 1.14 18.10
C GLY A 79 -5.92 0.36 17.73
N LYS A 80 -6.73 0.83 16.78
CA LYS A 80 -8.02 0.19 16.42
C LYS A 80 -7.89 -1.09 15.58
N GLY A 81 -6.67 -1.58 15.39
CA GLY A 81 -6.38 -2.82 14.68
C GLY A 81 -4.95 -2.92 14.20
N SER A 82 -4.58 -4.11 13.74
CA SER A 82 -3.30 -4.37 13.07
C SER A 82 -3.23 -3.66 11.72
N LYS A 83 -2.01 -3.45 11.19
CA LYS A 83 -1.79 -2.88 9.85
C LYS A 83 -2.67 -3.54 8.78
N TRP A 84 -2.87 -4.86 8.87
CA TRP A 84 -3.72 -5.62 7.98
C TRP A 84 -5.21 -5.33 8.14
N GLU A 85 -5.71 -5.22 9.36
CA GLU A 85 -7.12 -4.91 9.64
C GLU A 85 -7.46 -3.49 9.17
N ILE A 86 -6.56 -2.54 9.41
CA ILE A 86 -6.69 -1.18 8.88
C ILE A 86 -6.66 -1.20 7.34
N CYS A 87 -5.76 -1.98 6.74
CA CYS A 87 -5.74 -2.14 5.29
C CYS A 87 -7.05 -2.71 4.74
N GLU A 88 -7.64 -3.69 5.41
CA GLU A 88 -8.93 -4.27 5.04
C GLU A 88 -10.07 -3.25 5.14
N ARG A 89 -10.18 -2.56 6.28
CA ARG A 89 -11.22 -1.55 6.56
C ARG A 89 -11.23 -0.42 5.53
N TYR A 90 -10.05 0.06 5.12
CA TYR A 90 -9.92 1.18 4.18
C TYR A 90 -9.69 0.72 2.73
N GLY A 91 -9.78 -0.59 2.44
CA GLY A 91 -9.59 -1.16 1.11
C GLY A 91 -8.20 -0.91 0.53
N VAL A 92 -7.19 -0.83 1.40
CA VAL A 92 -5.78 -0.70 1.05
C VAL A 92 -5.21 -2.07 0.74
N ARG A 93 -4.76 -2.25 -0.49
CA ARG A 93 -4.35 -3.58 -1.00
C ARG A 93 -3.06 -4.14 -0.43
N ASP A 94 -2.23 -3.31 0.18
CA ASP A 94 -0.92 -3.74 0.69
C ASP A 94 -0.52 -2.93 1.93
N LYS A 95 -0.04 -3.63 2.97
CA LYS A 95 0.46 -3.01 4.20
C LYS A 95 1.55 -1.97 3.93
N ARG A 96 2.37 -2.16 2.89
CA ARG A 96 3.43 -1.21 2.51
C ARG A 96 2.87 0.16 2.14
N VAL A 97 1.63 0.22 1.63
CA VAL A 97 0.96 1.47 1.31
C VAL A 97 0.61 2.22 2.60
N LEU A 98 0.08 1.53 3.61
CA LEU A 98 -0.18 2.11 4.93
C LEU A 98 1.12 2.53 5.62
N GLU A 99 2.19 1.74 5.52
CA GLU A 99 3.51 2.08 6.05
C GLU A 99 4.09 3.34 5.38
N HIS A 100 3.88 3.49 4.08
CA HIS A 100 4.26 4.71 3.36
C HIS A 100 3.47 5.93 3.84
N TRP A 101 2.17 5.78 4.13
CA TRP A 101 1.35 6.85 4.70
C TRP A 101 1.80 7.22 6.12
N LEU A 102 2.10 6.24 6.96
CA LEU A 102 2.67 6.44 8.31
C LEU A 102 3.99 7.20 8.25
N LYS A 103 4.90 6.82 7.35
CA LYS A 103 6.17 7.55 7.13
C LYS A 103 5.94 8.98 6.65
N GLY A 104 4.97 9.20 5.78
CA GLY A 104 4.56 10.53 5.32
C GLY A 104 4.03 11.40 6.46
N TYR A 105 3.18 10.82 7.30
CA TYR A 105 2.64 11.48 8.49
C TYR A 105 3.73 11.83 9.51
N ASN A 106 4.64 10.91 9.85
CA ASN A 106 5.72 11.18 10.81
C ASN A 106 6.72 12.23 10.34
N ARG A 107 6.94 12.39 9.03
CA ARG A 107 7.89 13.37 8.48
C ARG A 107 7.39 14.81 8.58
N HIS A 108 6.09 15.04 8.47
CA HIS A 108 5.53 16.40 8.39
C HIS A 108 4.41 16.70 9.40
N LYS A 109 3.94 15.71 10.17
CA LYS A 109 2.67 15.77 10.94
C LYS A 109 1.48 16.30 10.12
N ASP A 110 1.58 16.26 8.79
CA ASP A 110 0.60 16.78 7.86
C ASP A 110 0.79 16.10 6.50
N PHE A 111 -0.29 15.60 5.90
CA PHE A 111 -0.26 15.10 4.51
C PHE A 111 -0.24 16.29 3.55
N ARG A 112 0.81 17.10 3.63
CA ARG A 112 0.98 18.26 2.77
C ARG A 112 1.12 17.77 1.32
N ILE A 113 0.08 18.07 0.56
CA ILE A 113 0.00 18.10 -0.89
C ILE A 113 1.39 18.33 -1.52
N GLN A 114 1.94 17.33 -2.20
CA GLN A 114 2.78 17.60 -3.37
C GLN A 114 1.83 17.74 -4.56
N THR A 115 1.15 18.89 -4.62
CA THR A 115 0.60 19.41 -5.88
C THR A 115 1.83 19.88 -6.63
N GLY A 116 1.92 19.48 -7.90
CA GLY A 116 3.02 19.84 -8.79
C GLY A 116 3.43 21.30 -8.60
N GLY A 117 4.70 21.49 -8.27
CA GLY A 117 5.28 22.78 -7.99
C GLY A 117 6.77 22.60 -7.78
N SER A 118 7.52 22.86 -8.85
CA SER A 118 8.98 22.93 -8.88
C SER A 118 9.55 23.48 -7.56
N ARG A 119 10.43 22.72 -6.91
CA ARG A 119 11.33 23.27 -5.89
C ARG A 119 12.74 22.87 -6.23
N MET A 120 13.41 23.79 -6.93
CA MET A 120 14.86 23.84 -7.01
C MET A 120 15.43 23.68 -5.60
N THR A 121 16.31 22.71 -5.41
CA THR A 121 17.25 22.70 -4.28
C THR A 121 18.23 23.84 -4.50
N LYS A 122 17.93 25.04 -3.97
CA LYS A 122 18.96 26.05 -3.80
C LYS A 122 19.83 25.58 -2.63
N GLY A 123 21.05 25.18 -2.97
CA GLY A 123 22.05 24.66 -2.04
C GLY A 123 22.35 25.65 -0.92
N ARG A 124 22.75 25.07 0.22
CA ARG A 124 23.39 25.79 1.33
C ARG A 124 24.74 26.32 0.87
N ASN A 125 25.04 27.57 1.23
CA ASN A 125 26.41 27.97 1.54
C ASN A 125 26.40 28.63 2.93
N THR A 126 26.89 27.87 3.90
CA THR A 126 27.45 28.36 5.16
C THR A 126 28.68 29.20 4.83
N THR A 127 28.77 30.40 5.40
CA THR A 127 30.03 31.04 5.77
C THR A 127 29.79 31.81 7.07
N GLY A 128 30.64 31.55 8.08
CA GLY A 128 30.61 32.20 9.38
C GLY A 128 31.15 33.64 9.35
N GLN A 129 31.62 34.10 10.51
CA GLN A 129 32.00 35.48 10.88
C GLN A 129 30.80 36.23 11.52
N GLU A 130 30.61 36.15 12.83
CA GLU A 130 31.32 36.86 13.91
C GLU A 130 30.70 38.21 14.29
N THR A 131 30.65 38.41 15.62
CA THR A 131 30.54 39.65 16.41
C THR A 131 29.16 40.17 16.86
N ASN A 132 29.07 40.18 18.19
CA ASN A 132 28.22 40.97 19.09
C ASN A 132 27.81 42.34 18.57
N GLN A 133 26.59 42.78 18.89
CA GLN A 133 26.41 43.98 19.75
C GLN A 133 24.98 44.00 20.32
N LEU A 134 24.91 44.03 21.65
CA LEU A 134 23.72 44.29 22.47
C LEU A 134 23.28 45.76 22.35
N MET A 135 21.98 45.98 22.58
CA MET A 135 21.30 47.26 22.85
C MET A 135 22.08 48.22 23.77
N VAL A 136 22.22 49.48 23.36
CA VAL A 136 21.48 50.68 23.85
C VAL A 136 22.00 51.93 23.14
#